data_AF-X1RQA7-F1
#
_entry.id   AF-X1RQA7-F1
#
_cell.length_a   1.000
_cell.length_b   1.000
_cell.length_c   1.000
_cell.angle_alpha   90.00
_cell.angle_beta   90.00
_cell.angle_gamma   90.00
#
_symmetry.space_group_name_H-M   'P 1'
#
loop_
_entity.id
_entity.type
_entity.pdbx_description
1 polymer ?
#
loop_
_entity_poly.entity_id
_entity_poly.type
_entity_poly.pdbx_seq_one_letter_code
_entity_poly.pdbx_strand_id
1 'polypeptide(L)'
;LKEDEIELYGRYMAKISLDVLERLKEKPSGKFITVTAITPTPLGEGKTVVACGLGQALAKIGKRVCNATREPSKGPTFGIKGGACGGGYSQFLPMENINLHFTGDIHAVDTAHNLLAARIDESILHHNPLNIDPHNVTWRYCVDLNSRALRSIVVGLGGRANGYPRETGYDITVATETMAILALTTGLHDLRKRLGRVVIGYTYDSKPVTAEDLQMAGVMTVLMKDAIKPNLVQTIENTPAICHAGPFANVAHGNNSALADMVALKLADYVVTESGFGADCGLKKLSMLPVV
;
A
#
# COMPACT_ATOMS: atom_id res chain seq x y z
N LEU A 1 19.38 -2.19 13.38
CA LEU A 1 19.13 -3.34 12.49
C LEU A 1 20.41 -4.14 12.43
N LYS A 2 20.31 -5.46 12.36
CA LYS A 2 21.45 -6.34 12.07
C LYS A 2 21.61 -6.48 10.55
N GLU A 3 22.77 -6.94 10.11
CA GLU A 3 23.10 -7.07 8.68
C GLU A 3 22.19 -8.10 7.97
N ASP A 4 21.83 -9.19 8.66
CA ASP A 4 20.91 -10.23 8.20
C ASP A 4 19.43 -9.80 8.18
N GLU A 5 19.09 -8.62 8.73
CA GLU A 5 17.74 -8.07 8.74
C GLU A 5 17.52 -7.04 7.62
N ILE A 6 18.50 -6.85 6.74
CA ILE A 6 18.50 -5.82 5.71
C ILE A 6 18.74 -6.46 4.33
N GLU A 7 17.83 -6.23 3.40
CA GLU A 7 17.96 -6.65 2.01
C GLU A 7 18.19 -5.42 1.14
N LEU A 8 19.42 -5.22 0.64
CA LEU A 8 19.78 -4.01 -0.08
C LEU A 8 19.11 -3.91 -1.46
N TYR A 9 18.57 -2.74 -1.77
CA TYR A 9 18.07 -2.35 -3.09
C TYR A 9 18.95 -1.22 -3.62
N GLY A 10 20.04 -1.60 -4.29
CA GLY A 10 21.11 -0.67 -4.64
C GLY A 10 21.88 -0.23 -3.39
N ARG A 11 22.36 1.02 -3.39
CA ARG A 11 23.25 1.53 -2.33
C ARG A 11 22.55 2.32 -1.22
N TYR A 12 21.36 2.84 -1.51
CA TYR A 12 20.71 3.87 -0.68
C TYR A 12 19.32 3.47 -0.18
N MET A 13 18.88 2.25 -0.46
CA MET A 13 17.57 1.73 -0.06
C MET A 13 17.73 0.29 0.37
N ALA A 14 16.85 -0.16 1.26
CA ALA A 14 16.80 -1.57 1.64
C ALA A 14 15.41 -1.98 2.08
N LYS A 15 15.08 -3.26 2.02
CA LYS A 15 13.94 -3.86 2.72
C LYS A 15 14.38 -4.33 4.11
N ILE A 16 13.48 -4.20 5.09
CA ILE A 16 13.69 -4.64 6.47
C ILE A 16 12.99 -5.98 6.68
N SER A 17 13.72 -7.02 7.08
CA SER A 17 13.12 -8.31 7.46
C SER A 17 12.15 -8.14 8.63
N LEU A 18 11.03 -8.86 8.58
CA LEU A 18 10.06 -8.89 9.67
C LEU A 18 10.57 -9.61 10.92
N ASP A 19 11.68 -10.37 10.82
CA ASP A 19 12.34 -11.02 11.96
C ASP A 19 12.78 -10.01 13.04
N VAL A 20 12.94 -8.74 12.65
CA VAL A 20 13.20 -7.62 13.57
C VAL A 20 12.10 -7.49 14.64
N LEU A 21 10.84 -7.77 14.29
CA LEU A 21 9.70 -7.67 15.20
C LEU A 21 9.73 -8.80 16.23
N GLU A 22 10.08 -10.02 15.81
CA GLU A 22 10.23 -11.15 16.72
C GLU A 22 11.40 -10.93 17.69
N ARG A 23 12.54 -10.45 17.19
CA ARG A 23 13.71 -10.15 18.03
C ARG A 23 13.43 -9.02 19.03
N LEU A 24 12.64 -8.03 18.65
CA LEU A 24 12.34 -6.85 19.48
C LEU A 24 10.97 -6.90 20.17
N LYS A 25 10.30 -8.06 20.19
CA LYS A 25 8.94 -8.18 20.74
C LYS A 25 8.82 -7.67 22.18
N GLU A 26 9.81 -7.98 23.03
CA GLU A 26 9.86 -7.59 24.45
C GLU A 26 10.32 -6.12 24.65
N LYS A 27 10.85 -5.46 23.62
CA LYS A 27 11.28 -4.07 23.74
C LYS A 27 10.04 -3.16 23.80
N PRO A 28 9.95 -2.22 24.74
CA PRO A 28 8.86 -1.25 24.77
C PRO A 28 8.85 -0.41 23.48
N SER A 29 7.65 -0.12 22.99
CA SER A 29 7.47 0.74 21.82
C SER A 29 7.85 2.19 22.13
N GLY A 30 8.40 2.89 21.15
CA GLY A 30 8.62 4.33 21.19
C GLY A 30 7.30 5.12 21.18
N LYS A 31 7.43 6.45 21.12
CA LYS A 31 6.30 7.37 21.04
C LYS A 31 5.84 7.52 19.59
N PHE A 32 4.55 7.37 19.36
CA PHE A 32 3.94 7.55 18.05
C PHE A 32 3.43 8.99 17.87
N ILE A 33 3.92 9.68 16.85
CA ILE A 33 3.52 11.06 16.50
C ILE A 33 2.96 11.02 15.08
N THR A 34 1.71 11.43 14.92
CA THR A 34 1.09 11.57 13.60
C THR A 34 0.93 13.05 13.23
N VAL A 35 1.37 13.40 12.04
CA VAL A 35 1.16 14.71 11.45
C VAL A 35 -0.07 14.67 10.56
N THR A 36 -1.02 15.56 10.84
CA THR A 36 -2.23 15.75 10.03
C THR A 36 -2.32 17.19 9.53
N ALA A 37 -3.37 17.51 8.77
CA ALA A 37 -3.62 18.85 8.26
C ALA A 37 -5.09 19.25 8.40
N ILE A 38 -5.37 20.51 8.12
CA ILE A 38 -6.72 21.00 7.81
C ILE A 38 -7.24 20.35 6.51
N THR A 39 -8.50 20.59 6.18
CA THR A 39 -9.06 20.19 4.88
C THR A 39 -8.21 20.77 3.74
N PRO A 40 -7.71 19.93 2.80
CA PRO A 40 -6.77 20.39 1.77
C PRO A 40 -7.35 21.47 0.87
N THR A 41 -6.50 22.42 0.48
CA THR A 41 -6.79 23.50 -0.45
C THR A 41 -5.89 23.41 -1.69
N PRO A 42 -6.25 24.07 -2.80
CA PRO A 42 -5.38 24.11 -3.99
C PRO A 42 -3.99 24.72 -3.77
N LEU A 43 -3.79 25.49 -2.69
CA LEU A 43 -2.52 26.14 -2.38
C LEU A 43 -1.47 25.18 -1.81
N GLY A 44 -1.90 24.04 -1.28
CA GLY A 44 -1.03 23.02 -0.68
C GLY A 44 -0.57 23.36 0.74
N GLU A 45 -0.76 22.43 1.67
CA GLU A 45 -0.47 22.65 3.09
C GLU A 45 0.92 22.19 3.52
N GLY A 46 1.65 21.46 2.66
CA GLY A 46 3.01 21.01 2.97
C GLY A 46 3.12 19.97 4.09
N LYS A 47 2.07 19.20 4.38
CA LYS A 47 2.05 18.20 5.47
C LYS A 47 3.26 17.26 5.48
N THR A 48 3.64 16.70 4.34
CA THR A 48 4.79 15.78 4.24
C THR A 48 6.12 16.49 4.50
N VAL A 49 6.23 17.77 4.13
CA VAL A 49 7.38 18.63 4.45
C VAL A 49 7.49 18.82 5.96
N VAL A 50 6.36 19.03 6.65
CA VAL A 50 6.31 19.15 8.11
C VAL A 50 6.66 17.83 8.79
N ALA A 51 6.12 16.70 8.30
CA ALA A 51 6.41 15.38 8.86
C ALA A 51 7.91 15.00 8.75
N CYS A 52 8.50 15.20 7.58
CA CYS A 52 9.95 15.01 7.38
C CYS A 52 10.76 15.96 8.28
N GLY A 53 10.40 17.24 8.31
CA GLY A 53 11.14 18.28 9.03
C GLY A 53 11.07 18.10 10.55
N LEU A 54 9.93 17.63 11.07
CA LEU A 54 9.81 17.28 12.49
C LEU A 54 10.73 16.12 12.87
N GLY A 55 10.85 15.12 11.99
CA GLY A 55 11.82 14.03 12.16
C GLY A 55 13.25 14.54 12.22
N GLN A 56 13.66 15.35 11.24
CA GLN A 56 14.99 15.98 11.23
C GLN A 56 15.25 16.82 12.47
N ALA A 57 14.28 17.65 12.89
CA ALA A 57 14.40 18.49 14.08
C ALA A 57 14.56 17.66 15.37
N LEU A 58 13.80 16.57 15.53
CA LEU A 58 13.93 15.65 16.66
C LEU A 58 15.31 15.00 16.71
N ALA A 59 15.85 14.58 15.56
CA ALA A 59 17.21 14.04 15.47
C ALA A 59 18.26 15.09 15.88
N LYS A 60 18.10 16.34 15.44
CA LYS A 60 19.00 17.46 15.73
C LYS A 60 19.08 17.81 17.22
N ILE A 61 18.01 17.57 17.98
CA ILE A 61 18.00 17.72 19.45
C ILE A 61 18.37 16.42 20.19
N GLY A 62 18.96 15.44 19.49
CA GLY A 62 19.49 14.21 20.07
C GLY A 62 18.46 13.12 20.36
N LYS A 63 17.24 13.19 19.80
CA LYS A 63 16.26 12.09 19.93
C LYS A 63 16.48 11.05 18.85
N ARG A 64 16.36 9.76 19.21
CA ARG A 64 16.36 8.67 18.23
C ARG A 64 14.98 8.61 17.59
N VAL A 65 14.89 9.06 16.34
CA VAL A 65 13.64 9.21 15.60
C VAL A 65 13.68 8.45 14.29
N CYS A 66 12.53 7.93 13.88
CA CYS A 66 12.32 7.35 12.56
C CYS A 66 11.06 7.95 11.94
N ASN A 67 11.13 8.40 10.70
CA ASN A 67 9.94 8.76 9.95
C ASN A 67 9.25 7.51 9.40
N ALA A 68 7.93 7.54 9.26
CA ALA A 68 7.16 6.54 8.52
C ALA A 68 6.29 7.25 7.46
N THR A 69 6.33 6.78 6.21
CA THR A 69 5.71 7.47 5.08
C THR A 69 5.07 6.47 4.13
N ARG A 70 4.17 6.97 3.28
CA ARG A 70 3.57 6.19 2.21
C ARG A 70 4.43 6.23 0.96
N GLU A 71 4.45 5.12 0.23
CA GLU A 71 4.95 5.09 -1.13
C GLU A 71 3.97 5.86 -2.04
N PRO A 72 4.46 6.81 -2.86
CA PRO A 72 3.63 7.46 -3.86
C PRO A 72 3.32 6.52 -5.03
N SER A 73 2.10 6.63 -5.54
CA SER A 73 1.76 6.09 -6.86
C SER A 73 2.57 6.79 -7.96
N LYS A 74 3.06 6.02 -8.94
CA LYS A 74 3.83 6.57 -10.07
C LYS A 74 2.95 7.30 -11.08
N GLY A 75 1.67 6.93 -11.19
CA GLY A 75 0.73 7.52 -12.15
C GLY A 75 0.63 9.06 -12.02
N PRO A 76 0.38 9.61 -10.82
CA PRO A 76 0.37 11.04 -10.57
C PRO A 76 1.71 11.76 -10.75
N THR A 77 2.85 11.07 -10.57
CA THR A 77 4.20 11.64 -10.73
C THR A 77 4.40 12.26 -12.12
N PHE A 78 3.80 11.66 -13.15
CA PHE A 78 3.87 12.17 -14.54
C PHE A 78 2.77 13.20 -14.87
N GLY A 79 1.97 13.61 -13.88
CA GLY A 79 0.91 14.60 -14.00
C GLY A 79 1.30 15.95 -13.40
N ILE A 80 0.29 16.69 -12.91
CA ILE A 80 0.47 18.02 -12.30
C ILE A 80 0.96 17.92 -10.85
N LYS A 81 0.77 16.77 -10.20
CA LYS A 81 1.07 16.59 -8.78
C LYS A 81 2.55 16.27 -8.61
N GLY A 82 3.29 17.17 -7.97
CA GLY A 82 4.70 16.95 -7.62
C GLY A 82 4.91 15.76 -6.68
N GLY A 83 6.18 15.36 -6.49
CA GLY A 83 6.57 14.17 -5.74
C GLY A 83 6.10 14.19 -4.27
N ALA A 84 5.72 13.02 -3.75
CA ALA A 84 5.22 12.88 -2.36
C ALA A 84 6.35 12.71 -1.34
N CYS A 85 7.57 13.16 -1.66
CA CYS A 85 8.78 12.93 -0.88
C CYS A 85 9.21 14.16 -0.05
N GLY A 86 8.29 15.09 0.24
CA GLY A 86 8.60 16.36 0.91
C GLY A 86 9.02 17.47 -0.06
N GLY A 87 9.76 18.47 0.43
CA GLY A 87 10.11 19.69 -0.32
C GLY A 87 11.23 20.51 0.33
N GLY A 88 12.02 21.22 -0.48
CA GLY A 88 13.14 22.03 0.00
C GLY A 88 14.21 21.19 0.73
N TYR A 89 14.65 21.65 1.90
CA TYR A 89 15.60 20.93 2.77
C TYR A 89 14.95 19.88 3.67
N SER A 90 13.67 19.57 3.45
CA SER A 90 12.91 18.57 4.20
C SER A 90 12.32 17.56 3.23
N GLN A 91 13.17 16.59 2.84
CA GLN A 91 12.87 15.61 1.81
C GLN A 91 13.36 14.21 2.18
N PHE A 92 12.65 13.20 1.69
CA PHE A 92 13.06 11.80 1.67
C PHE A 92 13.79 11.47 0.36
N LEU A 93 14.87 10.70 0.46
CA LEU A 93 15.77 10.37 -0.64
C LEU A 93 16.07 8.87 -0.68
N PRO A 94 16.36 8.28 -1.87
CA PRO A 94 16.44 8.93 -3.19
C PRO A 94 15.06 9.16 -3.84
N MET A 95 14.76 10.42 -4.18
CA MET A 95 13.43 10.85 -4.60
C MET A 95 13.01 10.24 -5.94
N GLU A 96 13.95 10.07 -6.87
CA GLU A 96 13.74 9.47 -8.17
C GLU A 96 13.32 8.00 -8.07
N ASN A 97 13.89 7.24 -7.13
CA ASN A 97 13.49 5.86 -6.91
C ASN A 97 12.12 5.80 -6.25
N ILE A 98 11.90 6.58 -5.18
CA ILE A 98 10.65 6.56 -4.41
C ILE A 98 9.44 6.93 -5.28
N ASN A 99 9.58 7.89 -6.21
CA ASN A 99 8.46 8.32 -7.07
C ASN A 99 8.20 7.43 -8.30
N LEU A 100 9.05 6.44 -8.58
CA LEU A 100 8.98 5.61 -9.78
C LEU A 100 8.68 4.14 -9.47
N HIS A 101 9.70 3.28 -9.52
CA HIS A 101 9.55 1.84 -9.31
C HIS A 101 9.87 1.42 -7.87
N PHE A 102 10.58 2.28 -7.14
CA PHE A 102 11.08 2.05 -5.80
C PHE A 102 11.65 0.63 -5.63
N THR A 103 11.08 -0.16 -4.73
CA THR A 103 11.44 -1.57 -4.47
C THR A 103 10.52 -2.56 -5.17
N GLY A 104 9.56 -2.08 -5.96
CA GLY A 104 8.62 -2.90 -6.72
C GLY A 104 7.31 -3.26 -5.99
N ASP A 105 7.04 -2.64 -4.84
CA ASP A 105 5.91 -3.02 -3.97
C ASP A 105 4.56 -2.79 -4.68
N ILE A 106 4.38 -1.64 -5.33
CA ILE A 106 3.18 -1.37 -6.13
C ILE A 106 3.05 -2.36 -7.29
N HIS A 107 4.15 -2.78 -7.93
CA HIS A 107 4.09 -3.76 -9.02
C HIS A 107 3.67 -5.15 -8.51
N ALA A 108 4.10 -5.54 -7.30
CA ALA A 108 3.66 -6.78 -6.66
C ALA A 108 2.16 -6.74 -6.34
N VAL A 109 1.66 -5.61 -5.83
CA VAL A 109 0.21 -5.40 -5.59
C VAL A 109 -0.56 -5.45 -6.91
N ASP A 110 -0.08 -4.76 -7.94
CA ASP A 110 -0.69 -4.74 -9.28
C ASP A 110 -0.82 -6.15 -9.85
N THR A 111 0.27 -6.92 -9.80
CA THR A 111 0.33 -8.30 -10.30
C THR A 111 -0.62 -9.21 -9.50
N ALA A 112 -0.61 -9.14 -8.16
CA ALA A 112 -1.49 -9.95 -7.33
C ALA A 112 -2.97 -9.63 -7.56
N HIS A 113 -3.32 -8.34 -7.70
CA HIS A 113 -4.68 -7.88 -7.94
C HIS A 113 -5.21 -8.32 -9.31
N ASN A 114 -4.41 -8.11 -10.36
CA ASN A 114 -4.76 -8.47 -11.73
C ASN A 114 -4.79 -9.99 -11.94
N LEU A 115 -3.98 -10.76 -11.21
CA LEU A 115 -4.05 -12.22 -11.28
C LEU A 115 -5.37 -12.76 -10.70
N LEU A 116 -5.90 -12.15 -9.63
CA LEU A 116 -7.23 -12.49 -9.14
C LEU A 116 -8.31 -12.12 -10.18
N ALA A 117 -8.22 -10.94 -10.80
CA ALA A 117 -9.14 -10.53 -11.86
C ALA A 117 -9.13 -11.53 -13.05
N ALA A 118 -7.94 -11.94 -13.50
CA ALA A 118 -7.79 -12.94 -14.55
C ALA A 118 -8.36 -14.30 -14.15
N ARG A 119 -8.17 -14.74 -12.89
CA ARG A 119 -8.73 -16.00 -12.38
C ARG A 119 -10.26 -15.99 -12.33
N ILE A 120 -10.89 -14.84 -12.08
CA ILE A 120 -12.35 -14.70 -12.13
C ILE A 120 -12.84 -14.99 -13.56
N ASP A 121 -12.25 -14.33 -14.55
CA ASP A 121 -12.63 -14.50 -15.95
C ASP A 121 -12.38 -15.92 -16.46
N GLU A 122 -11.26 -16.52 -16.05
CA GLU A 122 -10.89 -17.89 -16.36
C GLU A 122 -11.84 -18.91 -15.71
N SER A 123 -12.26 -18.69 -14.46
CA SER A 123 -13.28 -19.51 -13.80
C SER A 123 -14.62 -19.45 -14.54
N ILE A 124 -15.06 -18.26 -14.95
CA ILE A 124 -16.31 -18.09 -15.72
C ILE A 124 -16.22 -18.82 -17.07
N LEU A 125 -15.07 -18.72 -17.76
CA LEU A 125 -14.83 -19.42 -19.02
C LEU A 125 -14.86 -20.95 -18.86
N HIS A 126 -14.22 -21.47 -17.82
CA HIS A 126 -14.11 -22.91 -17.58
C HIS A 126 -15.29 -23.45 -16.76
N HIS A 127 -16.48 -23.41 -17.36
CA HIS A 127 -17.72 -23.98 -16.84
C HIS A 127 -18.27 -23.31 -15.57
N ASN A 128 -17.68 -22.20 -15.10
CA ASN A 128 -18.16 -21.39 -13.99
C ASN A 128 -18.58 -22.20 -12.76
N PRO A 129 -17.66 -22.99 -12.15
CA PRO A 129 -18.01 -23.93 -11.08
C PRO A 129 -18.58 -23.26 -9.83
N LEU A 130 -18.27 -21.98 -9.62
CA LEU A 130 -18.78 -21.18 -8.50
C LEU A 130 -20.09 -20.44 -8.81
N ASN A 131 -20.66 -20.64 -10.01
CA ASN A 131 -21.89 -20.00 -10.46
C ASN A 131 -21.84 -18.46 -10.34
N ILE A 132 -20.68 -17.86 -10.62
CA ILE A 132 -20.44 -16.40 -10.56
C ILE A 132 -21.32 -15.72 -11.60
N ASP A 133 -22.07 -14.70 -11.21
CA ASP A 133 -22.79 -13.86 -12.16
C ASP A 133 -21.84 -12.79 -12.73
N PRO A 134 -21.54 -12.81 -14.04
CA PRO A 134 -20.63 -11.85 -14.67
C PRO A 134 -21.05 -10.38 -14.51
N HIS A 135 -22.35 -10.10 -14.30
CA HIS A 135 -22.87 -8.75 -14.06
C HIS A 135 -22.69 -8.28 -12.63
N ASN A 136 -22.45 -9.19 -11.69
CA ASN A 136 -22.27 -8.91 -10.27
C ASN A 136 -20.81 -9.14 -9.81
N VAL A 137 -19.85 -9.12 -10.73
CA VAL A 137 -18.41 -9.06 -10.41
C VAL A 137 -18.05 -7.64 -9.99
N THR A 138 -17.68 -7.45 -8.73
CA THR A 138 -17.26 -6.16 -8.18
C THR A 138 -15.75 -5.93 -8.30
N TRP A 139 -14.98 -7.01 -8.47
CA TRP A 139 -13.53 -6.95 -8.64
C TRP A 139 -13.16 -6.42 -10.03
N ARG A 140 -12.37 -5.33 -10.04
CA ARG A 140 -11.90 -4.65 -11.24
C ARG A 140 -10.44 -5.03 -11.52
N TYR A 141 -9.92 -4.65 -12.67
CA TYR A 141 -8.48 -4.69 -12.92
C TYR A 141 -7.82 -3.45 -12.30
N CYS A 142 -6.50 -3.40 -12.24
CA CYS A 142 -5.79 -2.20 -11.85
C CYS A 142 -4.54 -1.94 -12.68
N VAL A 143 -4.11 -0.68 -12.71
CA VAL A 143 -2.84 -0.26 -13.30
C VAL A 143 -2.40 1.03 -12.64
N ASP A 144 -1.14 1.13 -12.25
CA ASP A 144 -0.62 2.32 -11.59
C ASP A 144 -0.22 3.41 -12.61
N LEU A 145 -1.21 3.83 -13.41
CA LEU A 145 -1.08 4.86 -14.44
C LEU A 145 -2.35 5.70 -14.49
N ASN A 146 -2.19 6.98 -14.86
CA ASN A 146 -3.34 7.88 -15.05
C ASN A 146 -4.01 7.63 -16.41
N SER A 147 -4.74 6.52 -16.56
CA SER A 147 -5.43 6.15 -17.79
C SER A 147 -6.95 6.27 -17.66
N ARG A 148 -7.50 7.43 -18.03
CA ARG A 148 -8.97 7.68 -17.96
C ARG A 148 -9.79 6.78 -18.89
N ALA A 149 -9.18 6.30 -19.98
CA ALA A 149 -9.84 5.48 -21.00
C ALA A 149 -10.20 4.08 -20.49
N LEU A 150 -9.51 3.60 -19.44
CA LEU A 150 -9.74 2.26 -18.88
C LEU A 150 -10.81 2.23 -17.77
N ARG A 151 -11.46 3.36 -17.45
CA ARG A 151 -12.46 3.43 -16.36
C ARG A 151 -13.66 2.51 -16.59
N SER A 152 -14.09 2.37 -17.84
CA SER A 152 -15.22 1.53 -18.24
C SER A 152 -14.87 0.84 -19.55
N ILE A 153 -14.78 -0.48 -19.52
CA ILE A 153 -14.41 -1.31 -20.67
C ILE A 153 -15.29 -2.56 -20.72
N VAL A 154 -15.27 -3.23 -21.87
CA VAL A 154 -15.79 -4.59 -22.04
C VAL A 154 -14.61 -5.53 -22.27
N VAL A 155 -14.51 -6.59 -21.48
CA VAL A 155 -13.51 -7.66 -21.64
C VAL A 155 -14.16 -8.91 -22.24
N GLY A 156 -13.37 -9.93 -22.59
CA GLY A 156 -13.89 -11.22 -23.07
C GLY A 156 -14.47 -11.20 -24.49
N LEU A 157 -14.06 -10.22 -25.31
CA LEU A 157 -14.44 -10.12 -26.73
C LEU A 157 -13.56 -11.01 -27.63
N GLY A 158 -13.99 -11.23 -28.87
CA GLY A 158 -13.23 -11.99 -29.88
C GLY A 158 -13.59 -13.47 -29.99
N GLY A 159 -14.74 -13.87 -29.47
CA GLY A 159 -15.30 -15.22 -29.62
C GLY A 159 -15.05 -16.13 -28.42
N ARG A 160 -15.59 -17.36 -28.48
CA ARG A 160 -15.71 -18.28 -27.33
C ARG A 160 -14.39 -18.64 -26.65
N ALA A 161 -13.28 -18.65 -27.38
CA ALA A 161 -11.97 -18.95 -26.82
C ALA A 161 -11.45 -17.87 -25.85
N ASN A 162 -11.97 -16.65 -25.95
CA ASN A 162 -11.48 -15.48 -25.20
C ASN A 162 -12.32 -15.15 -23.95
N GLY A 163 -13.30 -15.98 -23.59
CA GLY A 163 -14.17 -15.72 -22.44
C GLY A 163 -15.58 -15.27 -22.81
N TYR A 164 -16.28 -14.76 -21.80
CA TYR A 164 -17.62 -14.20 -21.92
C TYR A 164 -17.54 -12.67 -21.83
N PRO A 165 -18.21 -11.93 -22.72
CA PRO A 165 -18.26 -10.48 -22.63
C PRO A 165 -18.86 -10.00 -21.31
N ARG A 166 -18.14 -9.12 -20.59
CA ARG A 166 -18.68 -8.42 -19.41
C ARG A 166 -18.10 -7.02 -19.27
N GLU A 167 -18.86 -6.15 -18.62
CA GLU A 167 -18.40 -4.81 -18.25
C GLU A 167 -17.46 -4.87 -17.04
N THR A 168 -16.41 -4.05 -17.09
CA THR A 168 -15.47 -3.86 -15.98
C THR A 168 -14.70 -2.54 -16.15
N GLY A 169 -13.57 -2.39 -15.48
CA GLY A 169 -12.63 -1.31 -15.72
C GLY A 169 -11.37 -1.48 -14.91
N TYR A 170 -10.53 -0.45 -14.96
CA TYR A 170 -9.28 -0.36 -14.22
C TYR A 170 -9.37 0.74 -13.17
N ASP A 171 -8.88 0.43 -11.97
CA ASP A 171 -8.58 1.41 -10.94
C ASP A 171 -7.06 1.65 -10.85
N ILE A 172 -6.66 2.78 -10.29
CA ILE A 172 -5.24 2.99 -9.99
C ILE A 172 -4.82 2.03 -8.87
N THR A 173 -3.67 1.37 -8.98
CA THR A 173 -3.29 0.25 -8.08
C THR A 173 -3.36 0.61 -6.59
N VAL A 174 -3.01 1.84 -6.22
CA VAL A 174 -3.08 2.34 -4.84
C VAL A 174 -4.51 2.53 -4.27
N ALA A 175 -5.53 2.48 -5.13
CA ALA A 175 -6.94 2.52 -4.73
C ALA A 175 -7.54 1.12 -4.47
N THR A 176 -6.79 0.06 -4.78
CA THR A 176 -7.28 -1.32 -4.65
C THR A 176 -7.41 -1.77 -3.19
N GLU A 177 -8.33 -2.70 -2.95
CA GLU A 177 -8.41 -3.38 -1.64
C GLU A 177 -7.12 -4.18 -1.35
N THR A 178 -6.43 -4.68 -2.37
CA THR A 178 -5.13 -5.35 -2.22
C THR A 178 -4.07 -4.43 -1.59
N MET A 179 -3.99 -3.16 -2.00
CA MET A 179 -3.11 -2.17 -1.36
C MET A 179 -3.54 -1.87 0.08
N ALA A 180 -4.84 -1.75 0.35
CA ALA A 180 -5.35 -1.55 1.71
C ALA A 180 -5.03 -2.74 2.62
N ILE A 181 -5.12 -3.97 2.11
CA ILE A 181 -4.75 -5.19 2.84
C ILE A 181 -3.24 -5.20 3.13
N LEU A 182 -2.39 -4.87 2.16
CA LEU A 182 -0.94 -4.74 2.37
C LEU A 182 -0.62 -3.70 3.47
N ALA A 183 -1.35 -2.59 3.49
CA ALA A 183 -1.14 -1.56 4.48
C ALA A 183 -1.66 -1.94 5.88
N LEU A 184 -2.65 -2.83 5.99
CA LEU A 184 -3.25 -3.21 7.29
C LEU A 184 -2.70 -4.51 7.87
N THR A 185 -1.95 -5.29 7.10
CA THR A 185 -1.49 -6.59 7.56
C THR A 185 -0.41 -6.47 8.64
N THR A 186 -0.36 -7.43 9.55
CA THR A 186 0.68 -7.56 10.58
C THR A 186 1.67 -8.71 10.33
N GLY A 187 1.59 -9.37 9.17
CA GLY A 187 2.50 -10.43 8.78
C GLY A 187 1.91 -11.36 7.72
N LEU A 188 2.72 -12.29 7.20
CA LEU A 188 2.33 -13.13 6.06
C LEU A 188 1.06 -13.97 6.29
N HIS A 189 0.86 -14.50 7.50
CA HIS A 189 -0.34 -15.27 7.81
C HIS A 189 -1.60 -14.40 7.81
N ASP A 190 -1.52 -13.20 8.39
CA ASP A 190 -2.61 -12.24 8.40
C ASP A 190 -2.90 -11.71 6.98
N LEU A 191 -1.86 -11.48 6.17
CA LEU A 191 -1.98 -11.11 4.75
C LEU A 191 -2.82 -12.13 3.99
N ARG A 192 -2.45 -13.42 4.06
CA ARG A 192 -3.22 -14.51 3.42
C ARG A 192 -4.66 -14.53 3.90
N LYS A 193 -4.88 -14.39 5.20
CA LYS A 193 -6.21 -14.46 5.83
C LYS A 193 -7.10 -13.28 5.45
N ARG A 194 -6.52 -12.09 5.22
CA ARG A 194 -7.23 -10.92 4.70
C ARG A 194 -7.57 -11.10 3.22
N LEU A 195 -6.60 -11.54 2.41
CA LEU A 195 -6.82 -11.78 0.98
C LEU A 195 -7.92 -12.82 0.74
N GLY A 196 -7.94 -13.92 1.50
CA GLY A 196 -8.98 -14.94 1.37
C GLY A 196 -10.40 -14.47 1.71
N ARG A 197 -10.54 -13.39 2.49
CA ARG A 197 -11.85 -12.81 2.85
C ARG A 197 -12.40 -11.80 1.86
N VAL A 198 -11.58 -11.39 0.88
CA VAL A 198 -12.00 -10.44 -0.16
C VAL A 198 -13.16 -11.03 -0.94
N VAL A 199 -14.26 -10.27 -1.04
CA VAL A 199 -15.41 -10.62 -1.86
C VAL A 199 -15.18 -10.06 -3.27
N ILE A 200 -15.19 -10.94 -4.27
CA ILE A 200 -14.90 -10.59 -5.66
C ILE A 200 -16.17 -10.27 -6.47
N GLY A 201 -17.33 -10.68 -5.97
CA GLY A 201 -18.62 -10.58 -6.63
C GLY A 201 -19.61 -11.55 -6.02
N TYR A 202 -20.69 -11.80 -6.75
CA TYR A 202 -21.80 -12.63 -6.28
C TYR A 202 -22.21 -13.66 -7.31
N THR A 203 -22.79 -14.76 -6.85
CA THR A 203 -23.44 -15.76 -7.70
C THR A 203 -24.77 -15.24 -8.24
N TYR A 204 -25.38 -15.94 -9.20
CA TYR A 204 -26.77 -15.66 -9.63
C TYR A 204 -27.80 -15.65 -8.47
N ASP A 205 -27.56 -16.42 -7.41
CA ASP A 205 -28.42 -16.45 -6.20
C ASP A 205 -28.04 -15.38 -5.15
N SER A 206 -27.25 -14.36 -5.51
CA SER A 206 -26.75 -13.31 -4.60
C SER A 206 -25.87 -13.79 -3.43
N LYS A 207 -25.25 -14.98 -3.51
CA LYS A 207 -24.27 -15.43 -2.51
C LYS A 207 -22.91 -14.82 -2.81
N PRO A 208 -22.17 -14.32 -1.80
CA PRO A 208 -20.85 -13.74 -2.01
C PRO A 208 -19.86 -14.84 -2.42
N VAL A 209 -18.98 -14.51 -3.37
CA VAL A 209 -17.84 -15.35 -3.78
C VAL A 209 -16.57 -14.65 -3.34
N THR A 210 -15.65 -15.39 -2.73
CA THR A 210 -14.41 -14.87 -2.17
C THR A 210 -13.18 -15.27 -2.97
N ALA A 211 -12.05 -14.61 -2.72
CA ALA A 211 -10.77 -15.03 -3.30
C ALA A 211 -10.30 -16.41 -2.79
N GLU A 212 -10.74 -16.85 -1.60
CA GLU A 212 -10.45 -18.22 -1.10
C GLU A 212 -11.25 -19.27 -1.88
N ASP A 213 -12.49 -18.99 -2.30
CA ASP A 213 -13.30 -19.90 -3.13
C ASP A 213 -12.63 -20.19 -4.48
N LEU A 214 -11.90 -19.20 -5.03
CA LEU A 214 -11.07 -19.35 -6.23
C LEU A 214 -9.65 -19.88 -5.94
N GLN A 215 -9.33 -20.19 -4.68
CA GLN A 215 -8.02 -20.65 -4.21
C GLN A 215 -6.87 -19.66 -4.47
N MET A 216 -7.18 -18.36 -4.53
CA MET A 216 -6.21 -17.32 -4.90
C MET A 216 -5.50 -16.66 -3.72
N ALA A 217 -6.00 -16.83 -2.50
CA ALA A 217 -5.42 -16.19 -1.31
C ALA A 217 -3.92 -16.49 -1.14
N GLY A 218 -3.53 -17.77 -1.27
CA GLY A 218 -2.13 -18.19 -1.18
C GLY A 218 -1.27 -17.66 -2.32
N VAL A 219 -1.79 -17.68 -3.54
CA VAL A 219 -1.07 -17.22 -4.74
C VAL A 219 -0.78 -15.71 -4.66
N MET A 220 -1.78 -14.91 -4.30
CA MET A 220 -1.62 -13.48 -4.06
C MET A 220 -0.63 -13.18 -2.93
N THR A 221 -0.64 -14.00 -1.86
CA THR A 221 0.31 -13.85 -0.74
C THR A 221 1.75 -14.07 -1.20
N VAL A 222 2.01 -15.09 -2.03
CA VAL A 222 3.37 -15.38 -2.54
C VAL A 222 3.87 -14.23 -3.41
N LEU A 223 3.02 -13.67 -4.29
CA LEU A 223 3.39 -12.53 -5.13
C LEU A 223 3.76 -11.28 -4.33
N MET A 224 3.21 -11.13 -3.13
CA MET A 224 3.48 -10.00 -2.24
C MET A 224 4.45 -10.33 -1.09
N LYS A 225 5.11 -11.50 -1.13
CA LYS A 225 6.00 -11.96 -0.04
C LYS A 225 7.12 -10.98 0.27
N ASP A 226 7.71 -10.36 -0.74
CA ASP A 226 8.78 -9.37 -0.52
C ASP A 226 8.23 -7.95 -0.36
N ALA A 227 7.09 -7.66 -1.00
CA ALA A 227 6.38 -6.39 -0.88
C ALA A 227 5.79 -6.14 0.51
N ILE A 228 5.71 -7.15 1.38
CA ILE A 228 5.27 -6.98 2.79
C ILE A 228 6.37 -6.37 3.68
N LYS A 229 7.63 -6.40 3.25
CA LYS A 229 8.78 -5.93 4.03
C LYS A 229 8.92 -4.41 3.89
N PRO A 230 8.92 -3.63 4.99
CA PRO A 230 9.06 -2.17 4.92
C PRO A 230 10.38 -1.71 4.30
N ASN A 231 10.36 -0.59 3.57
CA ASN A 231 11.54 -0.08 2.88
C ASN A 231 12.22 1.02 3.70
N LEU A 232 13.49 0.80 4.06
CA LEU A 232 14.37 1.78 4.68
C LEU A 232 14.97 2.71 3.62
N VAL A 233 14.81 4.00 3.88
CA VAL A 233 15.40 5.13 3.16
C VAL A 233 15.86 6.17 4.18
N GLN A 234 16.17 7.39 3.74
CA GLN A 234 16.65 8.45 4.62
C GLN A 234 16.11 9.83 4.23
N THR A 235 16.23 10.78 5.14
CA THR A 235 16.06 12.20 4.83
C THR A 235 17.35 12.80 4.28
N ILE A 236 17.29 14.04 3.76
CA ILE A 236 18.48 14.79 3.33
C ILE A 236 19.48 15.08 4.47
N GLU A 237 19.05 14.99 5.74
CA GLU A 237 19.93 15.09 6.92
C GLU A 237 20.37 13.70 7.43
N ASN A 238 20.22 12.65 6.62
CA ASN A 238 20.60 11.27 6.93
C ASN A 238 19.87 10.68 8.16
N THR A 239 18.65 11.14 8.45
CA THR A 239 17.80 10.51 9.47
C THR A 239 17.01 9.35 8.85
N PRO A 240 16.81 8.23 9.57
CA PRO A 240 16.15 7.06 9.00
C PRO A 240 14.66 7.32 8.74
N ALA A 241 14.17 6.79 7.62
CA ALA A 241 12.78 6.84 7.24
C ALA A 241 12.33 5.50 6.66
N ILE A 242 11.12 5.06 6.99
CA ILE A 242 10.50 3.87 6.43
C ILE A 242 9.37 4.30 5.49
N CYS A 243 9.45 3.92 4.21
CA CYS A 243 8.44 4.21 3.20
C CYS A 243 7.77 2.90 2.78
N HIS A 244 6.48 2.70 3.07
CA HIS A 244 5.85 1.40 2.80
C HIS A 244 4.33 1.47 2.67
N ALA A 245 3.82 0.84 1.60
CA ALA A 245 2.43 0.88 1.16
C ALA A 245 1.92 2.32 0.92
N GLY A 246 0.79 2.46 0.23
CA GLY A 246 0.27 3.78 -0.12
C GLY A 246 -1.23 3.81 -0.44
N PRO A 247 -2.11 3.26 0.41
CA PRO A 247 -3.53 3.24 0.12
C PRO A 247 -4.12 4.64 0.05
N PHE A 248 -5.11 4.80 -0.83
CA PHE A 248 -5.88 6.01 -0.94
C PHE A 248 -6.66 6.34 0.33
N ALA A 249 -6.70 7.61 0.69
CA ALA A 249 -7.31 8.06 1.93
C ALA A 249 -8.83 8.31 1.81
N ASN A 250 -9.42 8.25 0.62
CA ASN A 250 -10.87 8.40 0.41
C ASN A 250 -11.57 7.03 0.49
N VAL A 251 -11.14 6.07 -0.33
CA VAL A 251 -11.70 4.71 -0.41
C VAL A 251 -11.09 3.74 0.61
N ALA A 252 -9.92 4.03 1.15
CA ALA A 252 -9.26 3.27 2.21
C ALA A 252 -8.79 4.19 3.35
N HIS A 253 -7.85 3.74 4.18
CA HIS A 253 -7.47 4.42 5.43
C HIS A 253 -6.44 5.55 5.25
N GLY A 254 -5.62 5.54 4.20
CA GLY A 254 -4.78 6.68 3.86
C GLY A 254 -3.48 6.86 4.64
N ASN A 255 -2.98 5.82 5.31
CA ASN A 255 -1.74 5.81 6.10
C ASN A 255 -0.74 4.81 5.50
N ASN A 256 0.53 4.87 5.91
CA ASN A 256 1.49 3.81 5.58
C ASN A 256 1.11 2.49 6.23
N SER A 257 1.89 1.44 5.95
CA SER A 257 1.58 0.12 6.50
C SER A 257 1.73 0.07 8.02
N ALA A 258 0.89 -0.75 8.67
CA ALA A 258 1.02 -1.16 10.06
C ALA A 258 2.40 -1.74 10.39
N LEU A 259 2.96 -2.57 9.49
CA LEU A 259 4.29 -3.18 9.68
C LEU A 259 5.40 -2.13 9.75
N ALA A 260 5.36 -1.10 8.91
CA ALA A 260 6.32 0.01 8.97
C ALA A 260 6.27 0.73 10.32
N ASP A 261 5.06 1.03 10.82
CA ASP A 261 4.89 1.66 12.13
C ASP A 261 5.37 0.76 13.27
N MET A 262 5.01 -0.53 13.25
CA MET A 262 5.45 -1.51 14.23
C MET A 262 6.99 -1.63 14.26
N VAL A 263 7.62 -1.72 13.09
CA VAL A 263 9.09 -1.79 12.97
C VAL A 263 9.73 -0.51 13.48
N ALA A 264 9.24 0.65 13.06
CA ALA A 264 9.75 1.95 13.51
C ALA A 264 9.63 2.12 15.03
N LEU A 265 8.49 1.74 15.62
CA LEU A 265 8.22 1.85 17.05
C LEU A 265 9.13 0.97 17.89
N LYS A 266 9.56 -0.19 17.36
CA LYS A 266 10.55 -1.03 18.04
C LYS A 266 11.98 -0.51 17.87
N LEU A 267 12.28 0.28 16.84
CA LEU A 267 13.64 0.74 16.55
C LEU A 267 13.96 2.14 17.11
N ALA A 268 12.99 3.05 17.16
CA ALA A 268 13.18 4.45 17.55
C ALA A 268 12.45 4.80 18.85
N ASP A 269 12.89 5.88 19.51
CA ASP A 269 12.20 6.45 20.68
C ASP A 269 10.99 7.29 20.25
N TYR A 270 11.02 7.83 19.02
CA TYR A 270 9.98 8.65 18.41
C TYR A 270 9.75 8.18 16.98
N VAL A 271 8.50 7.97 16.61
CA VAL A 271 8.08 7.69 15.23
C VAL A 271 7.23 8.85 14.76
N VAL A 272 7.63 9.46 13.65
CA VAL A 272 6.88 10.56 13.02
C VAL A 272 6.27 10.06 11.72
N THR A 273 4.95 9.88 11.71
CA THR A 273 4.16 9.49 10.54
C THR A 273 3.26 10.64 10.06
N GLU A 274 2.53 10.42 8.98
CA GLU A 274 1.48 11.30 8.47
C GLU A 274 0.20 10.53 8.13
N SER A 275 -0.94 11.22 8.21
CA SER A 275 -2.23 10.71 7.74
C SER A 275 -2.74 11.46 6.52
N GLY A 276 -3.22 10.74 5.49
CA GLY A 276 -3.72 11.32 4.24
C GLY A 276 -4.92 12.27 4.39
N PHE A 277 -5.13 13.20 3.44
CA PHE A 277 -6.14 14.28 3.53
C PHE A 277 -6.02 15.13 4.81
N GLY A 278 -7.13 15.65 5.34
CA GLY A 278 -7.18 16.36 6.61
C GLY A 278 -7.50 15.44 7.79
N ALA A 279 -7.53 16.02 8.98
CA ALA A 279 -7.83 15.32 10.23
C ALA A 279 -9.22 14.65 10.26
N ASP A 280 -10.18 15.25 9.56
CA ASP A 280 -11.55 14.76 9.36
C ASP A 280 -11.60 13.41 8.63
N CYS A 281 -10.54 13.05 7.90
CA CYS A 281 -10.46 11.84 7.11
C CYS A 281 -9.33 10.91 7.56
N GLY A 282 -8.06 11.24 7.27
CA GLY A 282 -6.96 10.31 7.51
C GLY A 282 -6.70 10.04 8.99
N LEU A 283 -6.67 11.09 9.82
CA LEU A 283 -6.45 10.92 11.26
C LEU A 283 -7.63 10.19 11.92
N LYS A 284 -8.86 10.58 11.57
CA LYS A 284 -10.07 9.88 12.03
C LYS A 284 -9.99 8.38 11.72
N LYS A 285 -9.64 8.02 10.48
CA LYS A 285 -9.48 6.62 10.06
C LYS A 285 -8.35 5.92 10.80
N LEU A 286 -7.20 6.59 11.01
CA LEU A 286 -6.10 6.04 11.79
C LEU A 286 -6.50 5.72 13.24
N SER A 287 -7.25 6.62 13.89
CA SER A 287 -7.71 6.44 15.27
C SER A 287 -8.70 5.29 15.48
N MET A 288 -9.27 4.76 14.38
CA MET A 288 -10.17 3.60 14.40
C MET A 288 -9.42 2.29 14.12
N LEU A 289 -8.14 2.35 13.74
CA LEU A 289 -7.35 1.15 13.48
C LEU A 289 -6.76 0.61 14.78
N PRO A 290 -6.78 -0.71 14.99
CA PRO A 290 -6.29 -1.36 16.22
C PRO A 290 -4.75 -1.32 16.38
N VAL A 291 -4.05 -0.57 15.54
CA VAL A 291 -2.57 -0.55 15.46
C VAL A 291 -1.97 0.64 16.24
N VAL A 292 -2.82 1.60 16.66
CA VAL A 292 -2.44 2.76 17.49
C VAL A 292 -3.04 2.63 18.88
#